data_AF-A0AAW6JQN9-F1
#
_entry.id   AF-A0AAW6JQN9-F1
#
_cell.length_a   1.000
_cell.length_b   1.000
_cell.length_c   1.000
_cell.angle_alpha   90.00
_cell.angle_beta   90.00
_cell.angle_gamma   90.00
#
_symmetry.space_group_name_H-M   'P 1'
#
loop_
_entity.id
_entity.type
_entity.pdbx_description
1 polymer ?
#
loop_
_entity_poly.entity_id
_entity_poly.type
_entity_poly.pdbx_seq_one_letter_code
_entity_poly.pdbx_strand_id
1 'polypeptide(L)'
;MTKNNLFSRKKPRLLLALLSFTTSYLLPILPSKAENIFLPSDAPLQLDILTHVTDNIITAKTIHPQKLTVPSLWWAKENSENNLLENWIVYPASQTETPRADLIVNQQIWSLLDYVQKYVFVNRLGSLASQSGYNIRIFNYEKEPLATYTCNFPQSPSSCRLQMNSQSKVSFSYSL
;
A
#
# COMPACT_ATOMS: atom_id res chain seq x y z
N MET A 1 -34.88 -2.47 -84.58
CA MET A 1 -33.81 -3.36 -84.05
C MET A 1 -33.87 -3.35 -82.53
N THR A 2 -34.25 -4.51 -82.01
CA THR A 2 -34.03 -5.10 -80.67
C THR A 2 -33.13 -4.38 -79.64
N LYS A 3 -33.61 -4.25 -78.39
CA LYS A 3 -32.96 -4.86 -77.20
C LYS A 3 -33.79 -4.70 -75.90
N ASN A 4 -34.39 -5.82 -75.51
CA ASN A 4 -34.41 -6.52 -74.22
C ASN A 4 -34.43 -5.77 -72.86
N ASN A 5 -35.45 -6.19 -72.10
CA ASN A 5 -35.77 -6.09 -70.67
C ASN A 5 -34.61 -6.11 -69.66
N LEU A 6 -34.80 -5.44 -68.51
CA LEU A 6 -34.60 -6.08 -67.19
C LEU A 6 -35.29 -5.31 -66.03
N PHE A 7 -36.27 -5.99 -65.44
CA PHE A 7 -36.67 -6.07 -64.02
C PHE A 7 -36.97 -4.80 -63.20
N SER A 8 -38.27 -4.65 -62.93
CA SER A 8 -38.87 -3.73 -61.96
C SER A 8 -38.91 -4.33 -60.55
N ARG A 9 -38.50 -3.54 -59.56
CA ARG A 9 -38.41 -3.87 -58.13
C ARG A 9 -39.71 -3.45 -57.43
N LYS A 10 -40.42 -4.35 -56.75
CA LYS A 10 -41.51 -4.00 -55.81
C LYS A 10 -41.38 -4.77 -54.49
N LYS A 11 -41.29 -4.03 -53.38
CA LYS A 11 -41.52 -4.46 -51.98
C LYS A 11 -42.95 -4.02 -51.61
N PRO A 12 -43.70 -4.65 -50.67
CA PRO A 12 -43.64 -4.20 -49.26
C PRO A 12 -44.06 -5.21 -48.13
N ARG A 13 -43.51 -4.94 -46.94
CA ARG A 13 -43.95 -5.09 -45.52
C ARG A 13 -44.97 -6.17 -45.09
N LEU A 14 -44.60 -6.90 -44.02
CA LEU A 14 -45.49 -7.24 -42.90
C LEU A 14 -44.79 -7.00 -41.54
N LEU A 15 -45.57 -6.61 -40.53
CA LEU A 15 -45.22 -5.94 -39.27
C LEU A 15 -45.34 -6.87 -38.03
N LEU A 16 -44.49 -6.60 -37.01
CA LEU A 16 -44.67 -6.73 -35.54
C LEU A 16 -44.93 -8.16 -34.96
N ALA A 17 -44.46 -8.58 -33.77
CA ALA A 17 -44.26 -7.86 -32.52
C ALA A 17 -43.24 -8.56 -31.57
N LEU A 18 -42.85 -7.80 -30.54
CA LEU A 18 -41.82 -8.04 -29.53
C LEU A 18 -42.17 -9.16 -28.52
N LEU A 19 -41.20 -10.00 -28.18
CA LEU A 19 -41.15 -10.77 -26.93
C LEU A 19 -39.73 -10.73 -26.37
N SER A 20 -39.36 -9.60 -25.77
CA SER A 20 -38.17 -9.50 -24.93
C SER A 20 -38.53 -10.00 -23.52
N PHE A 21 -38.32 -11.28 -23.25
CA PHE A 21 -38.31 -11.78 -21.88
C PHE A 21 -37.01 -11.31 -21.22
N THR A 22 -37.10 -10.25 -20.43
CA THR A 22 -36.05 -9.81 -19.52
C THR A 22 -35.88 -10.87 -18.43
N THR A 23 -34.97 -11.81 -18.63
CA THR A 23 -34.46 -12.63 -17.55
C THR A 23 -33.55 -11.76 -16.68
N SER A 24 -34.14 -11.11 -15.67
CA SER A 24 -33.38 -10.53 -14.57
C SER A 24 -32.72 -11.68 -13.83
N TYR A 25 -31.49 -12.01 -14.21
CA TYR A 25 -30.63 -12.89 -13.44
C TYR A 25 -30.41 -12.25 -12.07
N LEU A 26 -31.11 -12.76 -11.05
CA LEU A 26 -30.77 -12.54 -9.66
C LEU A 26 -29.39 -13.19 -9.44
N LEU A 27 -28.33 -12.40 -9.60
CA LEU A 27 -27.00 -12.81 -9.15
C LEU A 27 -27.08 -12.97 -7.63
N PRO A 28 -26.78 -14.16 -7.07
CA PRO A 28 -26.69 -14.31 -5.64
C PRO A 28 -25.59 -13.36 -5.14
N ILE A 29 -25.96 -12.45 -4.24
CA ILE A 29 -25.00 -11.59 -3.56
C ILE A 29 -24.15 -12.55 -2.71
N LEU A 30 -22.92 -12.84 -3.16
CA LEU A 30 -21.98 -13.61 -2.38
C LEU A 30 -21.73 -12.85 -1.06
N PRO A 31 -21.78 -13.51 0.10
CA PRO A 31 -21.42 -12.87 1.35
C PRO A 31 -19.99 -12.34 1.23
N SER A 32 -19.82 -11.03 1.45
CA SER A 32 -18.50 -10.44 1.60
C SER A 32 -17.86 -11.08 2.83
N LYS A 33 -16.75 -11.79 2.62
CA LYS A 33 -15.92 -12.23 3.73
C LYS A 33 -15.34 -10.95 4.34
N ALA A 34 -15.81 -10.56 5.51
CA ALA A 34 -15.21 -9.45 6.25
C ALA A 34 -13.71 -9.77 6.39
N GLU A 35 -12.87 -8.98 5.73
CA GLU A 35 -11.43 -9.09 5.90
C GLU A 35 -11.15 -8.83 7.38
N ASN A 36 -10.56 -9.80 8.09
CA ASN A 36 -10.07 -9.55 9.44
C ASN A 36 -9.15 -8.32 9.35
N ILE A 37 -9.53 -7.23 10.00
CA ILE A 37 -8.76 -5.99 9.91
C ILE A 37 -7.59 -6.15 10.88
N PHE A 38 -6.41 -6.44 10.35
CA PHE A 38 -5.17 -6.45 11.13
C PHE A 38 -4.74 -5.02 11.36
N LEU A 39 -4.71 -4.62 12.63
CA LEU A 39 -4.37 -3.27 13.05
C LEU A 39 -2.85 -3.14 13.20
N PRO A 40 -2.26 -1.99 12.83
CA PRO A 40 -0.88 -1.71 13.20
C PRO A 40 -0.74 -1.70 14.74
N SER A 41 0.48 -1.95 15.23
CA SER A 41 0.73 -1.82 16.68
C SER A 41 0.51 -0.38 17.14
N ASP A 42 -0.02 -0.23 18.36
CA ASP A 42 -0.22 1.04 19.06
C ASP A 42 1.00 1.47 19.91
N ALA A 43 2.08 0.68 19.93
CA ALA A 43 3.27 1.02 20.72
C ALA A 43 3.93 2.32 20.23
N PRO A 44 4.41 3.19 21.13
CA PRO A 44 4.98 4.46 20.76
C PRO A 44 6.30 4.32 19.98
N LEU A 45 6.63 5.30 19.15
CA LEU A 45 7.93 5.41 18.52
C LEU A 45 9.00 5.80 19.55
N GLN A 46 10.03 4.97 19.68
CA GLN A 46 11.13 5.10 20.65
C GLN A 46 12.40 5.67 20.00
N LEU A 47 12.39 6.96 19.65
CA LEU A 47 13.52 7.63 18.97
C LEU A 47 14.83 7.63 19.77
N ASP A 48 14.75 7.54 21.10
CA ASP A 48 15.89 7.46 22.01
C ASP A 48 16.80 6.25 21.70
N ILE A 49 16.23 5.15 21.19
CA ILE A 49 16.98 3.95 20.78
C ILE A 49 17.98 4.26 19.65
N LEU A 50 17.74 5.28 18.82
CA LEU A 50 18.68 5.70 17.76
C LEU A 50 20.00 6.26 18.32
N THR A 51 20.02 6.59 19.62
CA THR A 51 21.20 7.08 20.35
C THR A 51 21.73 6.06 21.35
N HIS A 52 20.84 5.29 21.98
CA HIS A 52 21.17 4.27 22.97
C HIS A 52 20.64 2.92 22.50
N VAL A 53 21.42 2.27 21.63
CA VAL A 53 21.02 0.98 21.06
C VAL A 53 20.99 -0.08 22.16
N THR A 54 19.87 -0.79 22.26
CA THR A 54 19.72 -1.97 23.13
C THR A 54 19.96 -3.25 22.34
N ASP A 55 20.40 -4.31 23.03
CA ASP A 55 20.60 -5.63 22.43
C ASP A 55 19.34 -6.10 21.67
N ASN A 56 19.54 -6.69 20.49
CA ASN A 56 18.53 -7.22 19.57
C ASN A 56 17.69 -6.20 18.78
N ILE A 57 17.88 -4.88 18.98
CA ILE A 57 17.25 -3.87 18.11
C ILE A 57 18.18 -3.52 16.95
N ILE A 58 17.65 -3.53 15.72
CA ILE A 58 18.42 -3.16 14.52
C ILE A 58 18.03 -1.75 14.11
N THR A 59 19.02 -0.87 14.02
CA THR A 59 18.89 0.50 13.51
C THR A 59 19.82 0.72 12.32
N ALA A 60 19.74 1.89 11.70
CA ALA A 60 20.68 2.26 10.64
C ALA A 60 22.15 2.33 11.09
N LYS A 61 22.43 2.40 12.40
CA LYS A 61 23.79 2.44 12.95
C LYS A 61 24.34 1.06 13.33
N THR A 62 23.47 0.05 13.42
CA THR A 62 23.83 -1.29 13.93
C THR A 62 23.84 -2.33 12.81
N ILE A 63 23.97 -1.87 11.56
CA ILE A 63 24.01 -2.72 10.39
C ILE A 63 25.32 -3.50 10.41
N HIS A 64 25.25 -4.79 10.10
CA HIS A 64 26.42 -5.64 10.06
C HIS A 64 26.91 -5.79 8.60
N PRO A 65 28.05 -5.23 8.20
CA PRO A 65 28.47 -5.23 6.78
C PRO A 65 28.63 -6.62 6.18
N GLN A 66 28.92 -7.62 7.01
CA GLN A 66 29.17 -9.00 6.59
C GLN A 66 27.92 -9.90 6.63
N LYS A 67 26.79 -9.41 7.16
CA LYS A 67 25.55 -10.21 7.29
C LYS A 67 24.35 -9.36 6.89
N LEU A 68 23.46 -9.93 6.07
CA LEU A 68 22.20 -9.27 5.73
C LEU A 68 21.40 -8.98 7.01
N THR A 69 21.14 -7.71 7.29
CA THR A 69 20.19 -7.31 8.33
C THR A 69 18.78 -7.60 7.86
N VAL A 70 17.95 -8.16 8.73
CA VAL A 70 16.56 -8.50 8.42
C VAL A 70 15.62 -7.51 9.11
N PRO A 71 14.68 -6.87 8.39
CA PRO A 71 14.58 -6.83 6.93
C PRO A 71 15.72 -6.01 6.29
N SER A 72 15.99 -6.23 5.00
CA SER A 72 17.10 -5.63 4.23
C SER A 72 16.91 -4.12 3.92
N LEU A 73 16.53 -3.33 4.93
CA LEU A 73 16.23 -1.90 4.82
C LEU A 73 17.45 -1.06 4.44
N TRP A 74 18.65 -1.47 4.86
CA TRP A 74 19.88 -0.80 4.43
C TRP A 74 20.04 -0.85 2.91
N TRP A 75 19.92 -2.03 2.32
CA TRP A 75 20.02 -2.18 0.86
C TRP A 75 18.91 -1.39 0.16
N ALA A 76 17.70 -1.35 0.73
CA ALA A 76 16.61 -0.55 0.20
C ALA A 76 16.91 0.96 0.24
N LYS A 77 17.60 1.45 1.29
CA LYS A 77 18.05 2.84 1.42
C LYS A 77 19.13 3.18 0.39
N GLU A 78 20.18 2.37 0.29
CA GLU A 78 21.29 2.60 -0.65
C GLU A 78 20.83 2.65 -2.11
N ASN A 79 19.77 1.91 -2.44
CA ASN A 79 19.18 1.87 -3.78
C ASN A 79 17.93 2.77 -3.93
N SER A 80 17.73 3.75 -3.04
CA SER A 80 16.63 4.71 -3.13
C SER A 80 17.15 6.08 -3.54
N GLU A 81 16.66 6.61 -4.67
CA GLU A 81 17.22 7.78 -5.35
C GLU A 81 17.08 9.12 -4.61
N ASN A 82 16.43 9.18 -3.45
CA ASN A 82 15.99 10.45 -2.88
C ASN A 82 16.34 10.66 -1.40
N ASN A 83 17.21 9.86 -0.78
CA ASN A 83 17.54 9.98 0.66
C ASN A 83 16.30 10.06 1.59
N LEU A 84 15.16 9.53 1.14
CA LEU A 84 13.88 9.69 1.82
C LEU A 84 13.83 8.89 3.12
N LEU A 85 14.37 7.67 3.11
CA LEU A 85 14.51 6.86 4.31
C LEU A 85 15.78 7.29 5.06
N GLU A 86 15.62 7.92 6.21
CA GLU A 86 16.77 8.38 7.00
C GLU A 86 17.24 7.33 7.99
N ASN A 87 16.31 6.79 8.77
CA ASN A 87 16.58 5.86 9.86
C ASN A 87 15.49 4.79 9.97
N TRP A 88 15.75 3.78 10.79
CA TRP A 88 14.77 2.77 11.15
C TRP A 88 15.07 2.19 12.52
N ILE A 89 14.06 1.56 13.12
CA ILE A 89 14.15 0.76 14.33
C ILE A 89 13.38 -0.54 14.07
N VAL A 90 14.09 -1.66 14.03
CA VAL A 90 13.50 -2.99 13.85
C VAL A 90 13.36 -3.63 15.22
N TYR A 91 12.12 -3.98 15.55
CA TYR A 91 11.74 -4.71 16.75
C TYR A 91 11.46 -6.16 16.35
N PRO A 92 12.27 -7.12 16.79
CA PRO A 92 11.97 -8.54 16.65
C PRO A 92 10.65 -8.93 17.33
N ALA A 93 10.17 -10.15 17.06
CA ALA A 93 9.03 -10.71 17.78
C ALA A 93 9.25 -10.64 19.30
N SER A 94 8.21 -10.26 20.04
CA SER A 94 8.16 -10.38 21.49
C SER A 94 6.90 -11.14 21.92
N GLN A 95 6.75 -11.42 23.21
CA GLN A 95 5.54 -12.08 23.73
C GLN A 95 4.27 -11.26 23.51
N THR A 96 4.40 -9.94 23.40
CA THR A 96 3.27 -9.00 23.37
C THR A 96 3.08 -8.33 22.01
N GLU A 97 4.10 -8.37 21.14
CA GLU A 97 4.08 -7.65 19.87
C GLU A 97 4.62 -8.47 18.70
N THR A 98 3.93 -8.37 17.56
CA THR A 98 4.40 -8.90 16.28
C THR A 98 5.66 -8.15 15.83
N PRO A 99 6.59 -8.81 15.11
CA PRO A 99 7.75 -8.14 14.52
C PRO A 99 7.34 -6.91 13.70
N ARG A 100 8.03 -5.79 13.91
CA ARG A 100 7.79 -4.57 13.15
C ARG A 100 9.07 -3.78 12.93
N ALA A 101 9.06 -2.96 11.88
CA ALA A 101 10.06 -1.94 11.66
C ALA A 101 9.39 -0.55 11.63
N ASP A 102 9.85 0.33 12.50
CA ASP A 102 9.49 1.74 12.47
C ASP A 102 10.50 2.45 11.59
N LEU A 103 10.04 3.01 10.48
CA LEU A 103 10.85 3.71 9.49
C LEU A 103 10.70 5.22 9.71
N ILE A 104 11.83 5.93 9.71
CA ILE A 104 11.87 7.37 9.89
C ILE A 104 12.29 8.01 8.57
N VAL A 105 11.43 8.87 8.03
CA VAL A 105 11.67 9.55 6.75
C VAL A 105 12.14 10.98 6.93
N ASN A 106 12.87 11.49 5.94
CA ASN A 106 13.14 12.90 5.81
C ASN A 106 11.82 13.65 5.57
N GLN A 107 11.40 14.47 6.53
CA GLN A 107 10.11 15.18 6.46
C GLN A 107 10.05 16.21 5.32
N GLN A 108 11.18 16.86 4.99
CA GLN A 108 11.24 17.82 3.90
C GLN A 108 10.96 17.13 2.57
N ILE A 109 11.67 16.03 2.29
CA ILE A 109 11.48 15.26 1.05
C ILE A 109 10.10 14.61 1.03
N TRP A 110 9.64 14.02 2.15
CA TRP A 110 8.30 13.45 2.26
C TRP A 110 7.21 14.46 1.93
N SER A 111 7.34 15.72 2.38
CA SER A 111 6.34 16.76 2.13
C SER A 111 6.21 17.14 0.65
N LEU A 112 7.29 16.97 -0.12
CA LEU A 112 7.34 17.28 -1.56
C LEU A 112 6.73 16.16 -2.42
N LEU A 113 6.62 14.95 -1.90
CA LEU A 113 6.08 13.82 -2.65
C LEU A 113 4.56 13.92 -2.81
N ASP A 114 4.08 13.56 -4.00
CA ASP A 114 2.65 13.33 -4.22
C ASP A 114 2.18 12.03 -3.54
N TYR A 115 0.86 11.81 -3.55
CA TYR A 115 0.26 10.62 -2.94
C TYR A 115 0.78 9.31 -3.56
N VAL A 116 0.96 9.27 -4.89
CA VAL A 116 1.38 8.07 -5.61
C VAL A 116 2.82 7.71 -5.25
N GLN A 117 3.71 8.70 -5.23
CA GLN A 117 5.11 8.53 -4.83
C GLN A 117 5.21 8.04 -3.38
N LYS A 118 4.44 8.62 -2.46
CA LYS A 118 4.35 8.15 -1.07
C LYS A 118 3.87 6.70 -1.01
N TYR A 119 2.78 6.39 -1.69
CA TYR A 119 2.22 5.04 -1.75
C TYR A 119 3.23 4.02 -2.29
N VAL A 120 3.92 4.33 -3.39
CA VAL A 120 4.94 3.46 -3.99
C VAL A 120 6.08 3.21 -3.00
N PHE A 121 6.54 4.24 -2.30
CA PHE A 121 7.56 4.10 -1.26
C PHE A 121 7.11 3.15 -0.13
N VAL A 122 5.92 3.38 0.42
CA VAL A 122 5.36 2.54 1.50
C VAL A 122 5.16 1.10 1.04
N ASN A 123 4.58 0.91 -0.14
CA ASN A 123 4.30 -0.41 -0.69
C ASN A 123 5.59 -1.19 -0.97
N ARG A 124 6.61 -0.55 -1.53
CA ARG A 124 7.91 -1.19 -1.83
C ARG A 124 8.59 -1.67 -0.54
N LEU A 125 8.71 -0.79 0.47
CA LEU A 125 9.36 -1.15 1.73
C LEU A 125 8.52 -2.13 2.55
N GLY A 126 7.20 -1.97 2.54
CA GLY A 126 6.27 -2.88 3.21
C GLY A 126 6.32 -4.29 2.63
N SER A 127 6.30 -4.39 1.30
CA SER A 127 6.46 -5.69 0.61
C SER A 127 7.80 -6.34 0.96
N LEU A 128 8.90 -5.58 0.93
CA LEU A 128 10.23 -6.07 1.30
C LEU A 128 10.29 -6.57 2.74
N ALA A 129 9.74 -5.81 3.69
CA ALA A 129 9.74 -6.20 5.11
C ALA A 129 8.84 -7.41 5.38
N SER A 130 7.68 -7.48 4.72
CA SER A 130 6.71 -8.56 4.89
C SER A 130 7.23 -9.93 4.46
N GLN A 131 8.15 -9.98 3.48
CA GLN A 131 8.84 -11.22 3.09
C GLN A 131 9.64 -11.84 4.24
N SER A 132 10.03 -11.02 5.22
CA SER A 132 10.73 -11.45 6.43
C SER A 132 9.82 -11.53 7.66
N GLY A 133 8.49 -11.38 7.51
CA GLY A 133 7.55 -11.44 8.62
C GLY A 133 7.42 -10.16 9.45
N TYR A 134 7.81 -9.00 8.89
CA TYR A 134 7.74 -7.71 9.59
C TYR A 134 6.64 -6.81 9.04
N ASN A 135 5.86 -6.22 9.96
CA ASN A 135 5.02 -5.06 9.66
C ASN A 135 5.91 -3.80 9.55
N ILE A 136 5.45 -2.77 8.84
CA ILE A 136 6.13 -1.46 8.88
C ILE A 136 5.19 -0.33 9.29
N ARG A 137 5.76 0.65 9.98
CA ARG A 137 5.13 1.93 10.29
C ARG A 137 6.09 3.04 9.89
N ILE A 138 5.58 4.12 9.33
CA ILE A 138 6.38 5.23 8.81
C ILE A 138 6.09 6.48 9.64
N PHE A 139 7.15 7.14 10.08
CA PHE A 139 7.08 8.33 10.93
C PHE A 139 8.04 9.42 10.44
N ASN A 140 7.81 10.66 10.89
CA ASN A 140 8.84 11.70 10.93
C ASN A 140 9.50 11.77 12.33
N TYR A 141 10.48 12.66 12.53
CA TYR A 141 11.11 12.86 13.84
C TYR A 141 10.21 13.54 14.88
N GLU A 142 9.11 14.17 14.45
CA GLU A 142 8.06 14.68 15.34
C GLU A 142 7.16 13.55 15.88
N LYS A 143 7.47 12.28 15.55
CA LYS A 143 6.72 11.07 15.89
C LYS A 143 5.31 11.02 15.30
N GLU A 144 5.05 11.79 14.25
CA GLU A 144 3.79 11.77 13.52
C GLU A 144 3.70 10.47 12.70
N PRO A 145 2.63 9.66 12.85
CA PRO A 145 2.41 8.50 12.00
C PRO A 145 1.99 8.93 10.60
N LEU A 146 2.75 8.52 9.59
CA LEU A 146 2.55 8.91 8.20
C LEU A 146 1.88 7.81 7.37
N ALA A 147 2.24 6.56 7.63
CA ALA A 147 1.66 5.39 6.95
C ALA A 147 1.99 4.08 7.66
N THR A 148 1.26 3.02 7.32
CA THR A 148 1.50 1.66 7.81
C THR A 148 1.38 0.65 6.67
N TYR A 149 2.04 -0.49 6.84
CA TYR A 149 1.85 -1.69 6.04
C TYR A 149 1.83 -2.89 6.98
N THR A 150 0.65 -3.45 7.20
CA THR A 150 0.38 -4.48 8.20
C THR A 150 -0.09 -5.75 7.54
N CYS A 151 0.49 -6.89 7.92
CA CYS A 151 0.18 -8.19 7.34
C CYS A 151 -0.33 -9.18 8.37
N ASN A 152 -1.11 -10.14 7.88
CA ASN A 152 -1.47 -11.36 8.58
C ASN A 152 -0.56 -12.51 8.15
N PHE A 153 0.56 -12.67 8.85
CA PHE A 153 1.56 -13.70 8.55
C PHE A 153 1.08 -15.15 8.70
N PRO A 154 0.17 -15.50 9.64
CA PRO A 154 -0.41 -16.85 9.73
C PRO A 154 -1.13 -17.37 8.47
N GLN A 155 -1.47 -16.51 7.50
CA GLN A 155 -2.09 -16.91 6.23
C GLN A 155 -1.05 -17.08 5.12
N SER A 156 -1.29 -18.02 4.19
CA SER A 156 -0.47 -18.24 3.00
C SER A 156 -1.33 -18.16 1.72
N PRO A 157 -1.14 -17.15 0.85
CA PRO A 157 -0.21 -16.02 1.02
C PRO A 157 -0.67 -15.08 2.15
N SER A 158 0.27 -14.35 2.75
CA SER A 158 -0.08 -13.36 3.78
C SER A 158 -0.89 -12.23 3.16
N SER A 159 -2.05 -11.91 3.74
CA SER A 159 -2.80 -10.71 3.36
C SER A 159 -2.19 -9.49 4.04
N CYS A 160 -1.94 -8.42 3.28
CA CYS A 160 -1.34 -7.20 3.78
C CYS A 160 -2.20 -5.98 3.42
N ARG A 161 -2.26 -5.01 4.33
CA ARG A 161 -2.98 -3.77 4.19
C ARG A 161 -2.04 -2.58 4.37
N LEU A 162 -2.02 -1.72 3.37
CA LEU A 162 -1.36 -0.42 3.42
C LEU A 162 -2.37 0.64 3.84
N GLN A 163 -2.02 1.48 4.82
CA GLN A 163 -2.83 2.64 5.20
C GLN A 163 -1.97 3.90 5.16
N MET A 164 -2.42 4.91 4.41
CA MET A 164 -1.80 6.24 4.38
C MET A 164 -2.52 7.13 5.38
N ASN A 165 -1.80 7.90 6.19
CA ASN A 165 -2.43 8.96 6.97
C ASN A 165 -2.75 10.12 6.02
N SER A 166 -4.03 10.45 5.86
CA SER A 166 -4.50 11.50 4.95
C SER A 166 -4.38 12.91 5.51
N GLN A 167 -3.69 13.09 6.65
CA GLN A 167 -3.40 14.40 7.22
C GLN A 167 -2.33 15.16 6.42
N SER A 168 -2.58 15.41 5.14
CA SER A 168 -2.01 16.59 4.52
C SER A 168 -2.58 17.79 5.27
N LYS A 169 -1.80 18.39 6.18
CA LYS A 169 -2.09 19.73 6.70
C LYS A 169 -2.01 20.72 5.54
N VAL A 170 -3.06 20.80 4.74
CA VAL A 170 -3.24 21.87 3.78
C VAL A 170 -3.72 23.08 4.57
N SER A 171 -2.76 23.81 5.13
CA SER A 171 -2.99 25.13 5.71
C SER A 171 -3.23 26.12 4.57
N PHE A 172 -4.47 26.23 4.10
CA PHE A 172 -4.88 27.42 3.36
C PHE A 172 -5.19 28.52 4.36
N SER A 173 -4.17 29.31 4.72
CA SER A 173 -4.40 30.60 5.37
C SER A 173 -4.89 31.59 4.30
N TYR A 174 -6.20 31.64 4.07
CA TYR A 174 -6.78 32.83 3.47
C TYR A 174 -6.88 33.89 4.56
N SER A 175 -5.94 34.83 4.53
CA SER A 175 -6.07 36.10 5.26
C SER A 175 -7.17 36.91 4.59
N LEU A 176 -8.26 37.16 5.32
CA LEU A 176 -9.24 38.21 5.01
C LEU A 176 -8.82 39.52 5.69
#